data_AF-A0A0K8SXX9-F1
#
_entry.id   AF-A0A0K8SXX9-F1
#
_cell.length_a   1.000
_cell.length_b   1.000
_cell.length_c   1.000
_cell.angle_alpha   90.00
_cell.angle_beta   90.00
_cell.angle_gamma   90.00
#
_symmetry.space_group_name_H-M   'P 1'
#
loop_
_entity.id
_entity.type
_entity.pdbx_description
1 polymer ?
#
loop_
_entity_poly.entity_id
_entity_poly.type
_entity_poly.pdbx_seq_one_letter_code
_entity_poly.pdbx_strand_id
1 'polypeptide(L)'
;WSCLKKFTSESFNDDVQILFTGGVVRAFDWFPTTSSQYLAVSVGSFDSENISAAPVHSSPGHFQIWSAGTLDNLSESYAVDPRLYLAVCHEFGEIWDIECCPSGGQTDKRLGLVAIGTSSGAVAVYSIPLLDECSEERATRLEPVTILKLGIQKSYQVSKISWSKTKPHRFIAAGFTNGLVAILNLTTSSTLLKSGNTILPFKSFHPHLAIITALSFCPLNEYYIATGCAEKSSKFWNLHDTTYNHGEFTRGLVTDVAWLPHWMAALNSLDVTTRVEPPL
;
A
#
# COMPACT_ATOMS: atom_id res chain seq x y z
N TRP A 1 -26.64 10.99 20.19
CA TRP A 1 -25.94 10.44 19.02
C TRP A 1 -25.93 11.51 17.94
N SER A 2 -24.78 12.14 17.71
CA SER A 2 -24.56 13.01 16.56
C SER A 2 -24.26 12.15 15.33
N CYS A 3 -24.92 12.43 14.21
CA CYS A 3 -24.60 11.77 12.93
C CYS A 3 -23.39 12.50 12.33
N LEU A 4 -22.24 11.84 12.29
CA LEU A 4 -20.99 12.43 11.79
C LEU A 4 -21.00 12.46 10.26
N LYS A 5 -20.60 13.59 9.68
CA LYS A 5 -20.63 13.80 8.23
C LYS A 5 -19.47 13.02 7.58
N LYS A 6 -19.74 12.35 6.46
CA LYS A 6 -18.69 11.68 5.68
C LYS A 6 -17.77 12.72 5.01
N PHE A 7 -16.51 12.35 4.84
CA PHE A 7 -15.47 13.15 4.19
C PHE A 7 -15.18 14.49 4.87
N THR A 8 -15.35 14.53 6.19
CA THR A 8 -14.96 15.67 7.04
C THR A 8 -13.92 15.23 8.06
N SER A 9 -13.29 16.20 8.70
CA SER A 9 -12.51 16.00 9.91
C SER A 9 -13.21 16.62 11.12
N GLU A 10 -12.81 16.19 12.31
CA GLU A 10 -13.18 16.81 13.58
C GLU A 10 -11.98 16.80 14.53
N SER A 11 -11.76 17.91 15.22
CA SER A 11 -10.79 18.03 16.30
C SER A 11 -11.37 17.47 17.60
N PHE A 12 -10.67 16.53 18.22
CA PHE A 12 -10.99 15.95 19.51
C PHE A 12 -9.93 16.33 20.55
N ASN A 13 -10.35 16.98 21.64
CA ASN A 13 -9.47 17.45 22.72
C ASN A 13 -8.28 18.33 22.24
N ASP A 14 -8.50 19.13 21.19
CA ASP A 14 -7.55 20.07 20.56
C ASP A 14 -6.24 19.49 19.97
N ASP A 15 -5.83 18.29 20.40
CA ASP A 15 -4.58 17.64 19.97
C ASP A 15 -4.78 16.47 18.98
N VAL A 16 -6.00 15.95 18.85
CA VAL A 16 -6.31 14.79 18.01
C VAL A 16 -7.23 15.18 16.86
N GLN A 17 -6.85 14.84 15.64
CA GLN A 17 -7.70 15.04 14.45
C GLN A 17 -8.26 13.70 13.98
N ILE A 18 -9.57 13.62 13.86
CA ILE A 18 -10.30 12.42 13.41
C ILE A 18 -10.77 12.64 11.98
N LEU A 19 -10.48 11.70 11.08
CA LEU A 19 -10.84 11.76 9.65
C LEU A 19 -11.97 10.78 9.36
N PHE A 20 -13.13 11.28 8.90
CA PHE A 20 -14.29 10.45 8.57
C PHE A 20 -14.25 10.03 7.10
N THR A 21 -13.55 8.93 6.82
CA THR A 21 -13.35 8.41 5.45
C THR A 21 -14.60 7.79 4.82
N GLY A 22 -15.66 7.57 5.59
CA GLY A 22 -16.95 7.08 5.10
C GLY A 22 -16.98 5.58 4.75
N GLY A 23 -15.96 4.81 5.15
CA GLY A 23 -15.82 3.37 4.94
C GLY A 23 -14.78 2.74 5.88
N VAL A 24 -14.45 1.47 5.65
CA VAL A 24 -13.40 0.75 6.41
C VAL A 24 -12.04 1.13 5.84
N VAL A 25 -11.16 1.71 6.67
CA VAL A 25 -9.78 1.99 6.28
C VAL A 25 -9.00 0.68 6.22
N ARG A 26 -8.41 0.35 5.06
CA ARG A 26 -7.63 -0.89 4.88
C ARG A 26 -6.12 -0.66 4.94
N ALA A 27 -5.67 0.43 4.35
CA ALA A 27 -4.27 0.81 4.30
C ALA A 27 -4.17 2.32 4.08
N PHE A 28 -3.04 2.91 4.46
CA PHE A 28 -2.76 4.32 4.21
C PHE A 28 -1.24 4.53 4.14
N ASP A 29 -0.83 5.57 3.42
CA ASP A 29 0.58 5.97 3.35
C ASP A 29 0.73 7.48 3.07
N TRP A 30 1.82 8.06 3.55
CA TRP A 30 2.10 9.49 3.42
C TRP A 30 2.84 9.81 2.13
N PHE A 31 2.45 10.90 1.47
CA PHE A 31 3.30 11.48 0.42
C PHE A 31 4.53 12.15 1.06
N PRO A 32 5.74 11.95 0.52
CA PRO A 32 6.97 12.52 1.07
C PRO A 32 7.13 14.00 0.65
N THR A 33 6.25 14.87 1.14
CA THR A 33 6.25 16.30 0.85
C THR A 33 6.96 17.12 1.93
N THR A 34 7.55 18.25 1.52
CA THR A 34 8.34 19.10 2.44
C THR A 34 7.54 20.23 3.11
N SER A 35 6.41 20.63 2.52
CA SER A 35 5.55 21.71 3.04
C SER A 35 4.26 21.13 3.61
N SER A 36 3.20 21.12 2.81
CA SER A 36 1.91 20.54 3.18
C SER A 36 1.98 19.02 3.14
N GLN A 37 1.44 18.37 4.17
CA GLN A 37 1.42 16.93 4.32
C GLN A 37 0.15 16.35 3.69
N TYR A 38 0.31 15.24 2.96
CA TYR A 38 -0.80 14.57 2.30
C TYR A 38 -0.79 13.08 2.61
N LEU A 39 -1.97 12.55 2.92
CA LEU A 39 -2.17 11.16 3.30
C LEU A 39 -3.03 10.46 2.25
N ALA A 40 -2.51 9.40 1.64
CA ALA A 40 -3.29 8.49 0.80
C ALA A 40 -3.96 7.43 1.69
N VAL A 41 -5.25 7.17 1.48
CA VAL A 41 -6.06 6.26 2.28
C VAL A 41 -6.88 5.36 1.38
N SER A 42 -6.69 4.05 1.52
CA SER A 42 -7.55 3.02 0.95
C SER A 42 -8.78 2.84 1.82
N VAL A 43 -9.96 2.88 1.20
CA VAL A 43 -11.26 2.79 1.89
C VAL A 43 -12.12 1.74 1.21
N GLY A 44 -12.59 0.77 1.98
CA GLY A 44 -13.51 -0.29 1.55
C GLY A 44 -14.94 -0.07 2.04
N SER A 45 -15.88 -0.81 1.46
CA SER A 45 -17.28 -0.84 1.92
C SER A 45 -17.40 -1.45 3.32
N PHE A 46 -18.37 -0.99 4.13
CA PHE A 46 -18.68 -1.60 5.43
C PHE A 46 -19.30 -2.99 5.31
N ASP A 47 -20.01 -3.28 4.21
CA ASP A 47 -20.65 -4.58 3.97
C ASP A 47 -19.65 -5.70 3.63
N SER A 48 -18.36 -5.43 3.78
CA SER A 48 -17.26 -6.31 3.36
C SER A 48 -16.83 -7.35 4.42
N GLU A 49 -17.66 -7.63 5.41
CA GLU A 49 -17.34 -8.51 6.55
C GLU A 49 -16.94 -9.94 6.16
N ASN A 50 -17.18 -10.37 4.91
CA ASN A 50 -16.80 -11.68 4.37
C ASN A 50 -16.10 -11.60 3.00
N ILE A 51 -15.12 -10.72 2.80
CA ILE A 51 -14.33 -10.79 1.56
C ILE A 51 -13.40 -12.01 1.60
N SER A 52 -13.72 -12.98 0.74
CA SER A 52 -12.85 -14.13 0.51
C SER A 52 -11.55 -13.72 -0.19
N ALA A 53 -10.43 -14.29 0.25
CA ALA A 53 -9.12 -14.14 -0.39
C ALA A 53 -9.06 -14.70 -1.83
N ALA A 54 -10.14 -15.35 -2.28
CA ALA A 54 -10.36 -15.83 -3.65
C ALA A 54 -11.86 -15.93 -3.99
N PRO A 55 -12.30 -15.70 -5.25
CA PRO A 55 -11.51 -15.43 -6.45
C PRO A 55 -11.15 -13.94 -6.63
N VAL A 56 -10.31 -13.64 -7.63
CA VAL A 56 -10.12 -12.26 -8.08
C VAL A 56 -11.44 -11.67 -8.57
N HIS A 57 -11.63 -10.37 -8.35
CA HIS A 57 -12.81 -9.67 -8.81
C HIS A 57 -12.45 -8.23 -9.15
N SER A 58 -13.30 -7.56 -9.92
CA SER A 58 -13.15 -6.16 -10.28
C SER A 58 -14.49 -5.48 -10.08
N SER A 59 -14.45 -4.33 -9.44
CA SER A 59 -15.59 -3.48 -9.13
C SER A 59 -15.13 -2.03 -9.10
N PRO A 60 -16.05 -1.07 -9.26
CA PRO A 60 -15.76 0.33 -9.01
C PRO A 60 -15.31 0.53 -7.56
N GLY A 61 -14.27 1.32 -7.37
CA GLY A 61 -13.72 1.69 -6.07
C GLY A 61 -13.01 3.03 -6.13
N HIS A 62 -12.57 3.51 -4.96
CA HIS A 62 -11.76 4.72 -4.87
C HIS A 62 -10.78 4.65 -3.70
N PHE A 63 -9.69 5.40 -3.82
CA PHE A 63 -8.88 5.79 -2.66
C PHE A 63 -8.97 7.31 -2.47
N GLN A 64 -8.70 7.74 -1.25
CA GLN A 64 -8.83 9.13 -0.83
C GLN A 64 -7.44 9.71 -0.57
N ILE A 65 -7.29 11.00 -0.85
CA ILE A 65 -6.11 11.78 -0.52
C ILE A 65 -6.59 12.89 0.40
N TRP A 66 -5.98 12.98 1.57
CA TRP A 66 -6.30 13.97 2.59
C TRP A 66 -5.15 14.95 2.72
N SER A 67 -5.44 16.24 2.68
CA SER A 67 -4.47 17.28 3.00
C SER A 67 -4.55 17.57 4.49
N ALA A 68 -3.44 17.39 5.21
CA ALA A 68 -3.32 17.68 6.64
C ALA A 68 -2.68 19.05 6.91
N GLY A 69 -2.43 19.85 5.86
CA GLY A 69 -1.76 21.14 6.00
C GLY A 69 -0.30 21.00 6.43
N THR A 70 0.24 22.04 7.06
CA THR A 70 1.59 21.99 7.63
C THR A 70 1.52 21.39 9.03
N LEU A 71 2.20 20.27 9.24
CA LEU A 71 2.31 19.64 10.56
C LEU A 71 3.60 20.13 11.22
N ASP A 72 3.49 20.77 12.38
CA ASP A 72 4.62 21.16 13.21
C ASP A 72 4.53 20.42 14.56
N ASN A 73 5.55 19.62 14.85
CA ASN A 73 5.60 18.83 16.09
C ASN A 73 5.85 19.71 17.34
N LEU A 74 6.17 21.00 17.15
CA LEU A 74 6.44 21.96 18.22
C LEU A 74 5.24 22.88 18.50
N SER A 75 4.25 22.91 17.62
CA SER A 75 3.05 23.73 17.82
C SER A 75 1.99 22.98 18.62
N GLU A 76 1.41 23.64 19.61
CA GLU A 76 0.27 23.13 20.39
C GLU A 76 -1.05 23.15 19.60
N SER A 77 -1.07 23.69 18.38
CA SER A 77 -2.28 23.77 17.57
C SER A 77 -2.02 23.54 16.09
N TYR A 78 -2.98 22.88 15.44
CA TYR A 78 -2.97 22.68 14.00
C TYR A 78 -3.40 23.96 13.28
N ALA A 79 -2.63 24.38 12.28
CA ALA A 79 -2.95 25.57 11.51
C ALA A 79 -4.23 25.41 10.65
N VAL A 80 -4.53 24.18 10.21
CA VAL A 80 -5.65 23.88 9.31
C VAL A 80 -6.19 22.48 9.61
N ASP A 81 -7.51 22.34 9.65
CA ASP A 81 -8.16 21.04 9.78
C ASP A 81 -7.94 20.16 8.53
N PRO A 82 -7.66 18.85 8.70
CA PRO A 82 -7.47 17.94 7.58
C PRO A 82 -8.70 17.89 6.67
N ARG A 83 -8.50 18.03 5.36
CA ARG A 83 -9.59 18.02 4.38
C ARG A 83 -9.35 17.00 3.29
N LEU A 84 -10.44 16.39 2.82
CA LEU A 84 -10.38 15.57 1.61
C LEU A 84 -9.88 16.44 0.45
N TYR A 85 -8.74 16.07 -0.11
CA TYR A 85 -8.08 16.75 -1.22
C TYR A 85 -8.58 16.21 -2.57
N LEU A 86 -8.56 14.89 -2.73
CA LEU A 86 -8.98 14.23 -3.96
C LEU A 86 -9.39 12.78 -3.67
N ALA A 87 -10.49 12.31 -4.25
CA ALA A 87 -10.85 10.90 -4.33
C ALA A 87 -10.57 10.41 -5.75
N VAL A 88 -9.75 9.37 -5.89
CA VAL A 88 -9.38 8.82 -7.19
C VAL A 88 -10.18 7.55 -7.45
N CYS A 89 -11.08 7.61 -8.42
CA CYS A 89 -11.95 6.50 -8.79
C CYS A 89 -11.25 5.55 -9.77
N HIS A 90 -11.47 4.24 -9.62
CA HIS A 90 -10.91 3.18 -10.46
C HIS A 90 -11.84 1.97 -10.56
N GLU A 91 -11.51 1.02 -11.43
CA GLU A 91 -12.31 -0.18 -11.75
C GLU A 91 -11.58 -1.48 -11.37
N PHE A 92 -10.61 -1.40 -10.46
CA PHE A 92 -9.72 -2.52 -10.11
C PHE A 92 -10.19 -3.35 -8.91
N GLY A 93 -11.41 -3.12 -8.42
CA GLY A 93 -11.93 -3.80 -7.24
C GLY A 93 -11.49 -3.17 -5.93
N GLU A 94 -11.45 -3.97 -4.88
CA GLU A 94 -11.06 -3.54 -3.54
C GLU A 94 -9.56 -3.26 -3.48
N ILE A 95 -9.16 -2.21 -2.75
CA ILE A 95 -7.75 -1.91 -2.50
C ILE A 95 -7.35 -2.53 -1.15
N TRP A 96 -6.39 -3.45 -1.19
CA TRP A 96 -5.87 -4.13 -0.02
C TRP A 96 -4.69 -3.42 0.61
N ASP A 97 -3.89 -2.76 -0.22
CA ASP A 97 -2.69 -2.06 0.22
C ASP A 97 -2.40 -0.86 -0.67
N ILE A 98 -1.85 0.20 -0.09
CA ILE A 98 -1.54 1.46 -0.77
C ILE A 98 -0.19 1.98 -0.31
N GLU A 99 0.60 2.50 -1.23
CA GLU A 99 1.94 2.98 -0.93
C GLU A 99 2.35 4.11 -1.86
N CYS A 100 2.85 5.18 -1.27
CA CYS A 100 3.35 6.35 -1.96
C CYS A 100 4.81 6.14 -2.37
N CYS A 101 5.19 6.68 -3.52
CA CYS A 101 6.58 6.63 -3.97
C CYS A 101 7.47 7.41 -2.98
N PRO A 102 8.53 6.81 -2.40
CA PRO A 102 9.26 7.41 -1.27
C PRO A 102 9.99 8.73 -1.58
N SER A 103 10.37 8.98 -2.84
CA SER A 103 10.90 10.28 -3.28
C SER A 103 10.92 10.39 -4.81
N GLY A 104 11.18 11.60 -5.34
CA GLY A 104 11.38 11.82 -6.78
C GLY A 104 10.10 11.77 -7.64
N GLY A 105 8.96 11.48 -7.02
CA GLY A 105 7.65 11.53 -7.67
C GLY A 105 7.09 12.94 -7.80
N GLN A 106 7.54 13.93 -7.02
CA GLN A 106 6.96 15.27 -6.99
C GLN A 106 7.49 16.15 -8.13
N THR A 107 6.61 16.95 -8.74
CA THR A 107 6.95 18.04 -9.68
C THR A 107 6.05 19.24 -9.42
N ASP A 108 6.29 20.37 -10.11
CA ASP A 108 5.47 21.59 -9.98
C ASP A 108 3.97 21.38 -10.27
N LYS A 109 3.60 20.29 -10.95
CA LYS A 109 2.21 19.94 -11.30
C LYS A 109 1.76 18.60 -10.74
N ARG A 110 2.61 17.88 -10.00
CA ARG A 110 2.37 16.52 -9.54
C ARG A 110 2.72 16.41 -8.07
N LEU A 111 1.72 16.09 -7.25
CA LEU A 111 1.91 15.85 -5.83
C LEU A 111 2.84 14.65 -5.60
N GLY A 112 2.61 13.55 -6.31
CA GLY A 112 3.44 12.36 -6.19
C GLY A 112 2.89 11.18 -7.00
N LEU A 113 3.53 10.03 -6.80
CA LEU A 113 3.05 8.75 -7.34
C LEU A 113 2.53 7.89 -6.20
N VAL A 114 1.46 7.13 -6.45
CA VAL A 114 0.89 6.19 -5.49
C VAL A 114 0.57 4.87 -6.19
N ALA A 115 0.94 3.76 -5.56
CA ALA A 115 0.62 2.42 -6.01
C ALA A 115 -0.51 1.85 -5.16
N ILE A 116 -1.46 1.15 -5.79
CA ILE A 116 -2.53 0.43 -5.11
C ILE A 116 -2.46 -1.05 -5.48
N GLY A 117 -2.49 -1.94 -4.50
CA GLY A 117 -2.65 -3.38 -4.68
C GLY A 117 -4.11 -3.77 -4.54
N THR A 118 -4.67 -4.47 -5.53
CA THR A 118 -6.13 -4.65 -5.61
C THR A 118 -6.60 -6.10 -5.73
N SER A 119 -7.90 -6.30 -5.52
CA SER A 119 -8.57 -7.60 -5.66
C SER A 119 -8.65 -8.11 -7.11
N SER A 120 -8.37 -7.27 -8.10
CA SER A 120 -8.20 -7.71 -9.50
C SER A 120 -6.91 -8.48 -9.75
N GLY A 121 -5.97 -8.47 -8.80
CA GLY A 121 -4.63 -9.04 -8.97
C GLY A 121 -3.65 -8.14 -9.72
N ALA A 122 -4.02 -6.88 -9.94
CA ALA A 122 -3.15 -5.85 -10.50
C ALA A 122 -2.61 -4.92 -9.39
N VAL A 123 -1.41 -4.39 -9.62
CA VAL A 123 -0.96 -3.18 -8.92
C VAL A 123 -1.05 -2.01 -9.90
N ALA A 124 -1.83 -0.99 -9.57
CA ALA A 124 -1.99 0.19 -10.42
C ALA A 124 -1.23 1.37 -9.82
N VAL A 125 -0.43 2.05 -10.64
CA VAL A 125 0.34 3.23 -10.24
C VAL A 125 -0.33 4.48 -10.81
N TYR A 126 -0.66 5.42 -9.94
CA TYR A 126 -1.30 6.69 -10.29
C TYR A 126 -0.34 7.86 -10.11
N SER A 127 -0.45 8.85 -10.99
CA SER A 127 0.18 10.16 -10.84
C SER A 127 -0.84 11.14 -10.31
N ILE A 128 -0.63 11.59 -9.08
CA ILE A 128 -1.56 12.49 -8.41
C ILE A 128 -1.22 13.93 -8.80
N PRO A 129 -2.17 14.69 -9.39
CA PRO A 129 -1.92 16.08 -9.74
C PRO A 129 -1.80 16.94 -8.48
N LEU A 130 -0.97 17.99 -8.57
CA LEU A 130 -1.01 19.08 -7.61
C LEU A 130 -2.09 20.07 -8.05
N LEU A 131 -3.27 19.96 -7.44
CA LEU A 131 -4.43 20.83 -7.60
C LEU A 131 -4.24 22.16 -6.86
N ASP A 132 -4.71 23.23 -7.49
CA ASP A 132 -4.88 24.53 -6.85
C ASP A 132 -6.04 24.49 -5.83
N GLU A 133 -5.98 25.36 -4.83
CA GLU A 133 -6.94 25.37 -3.71
C GLU A 133 -8.41 25.63 -4.13
N CYS A 134 -8.63 26.11 -5.36
CA CYS A 134 -9.95 26.46 -5.91
C CYS A 134 -10.65 25.30 -6.65
N SER A 135 -10.08 24.08 -6.65
CA SER A 135 -10.71 22.93 -7.34
C SER A 135 -11.99 22.47 -6.63
N GLU A 136 -13.14 22.71 -7.25
CA GLU A 136 -14.48 22.28 -6.80
C GLU A 136 -14.66 20.75 -6.88
N GLU A 137 -14.02 20.09 -7.85
CA GLU A 137 -14.09 18.63 -8.02
C GLU A 137 -13.15 17.93 -7.05
N ARG A 138 -13.74 17.20 -6.08
CA ARG A 138 -12.99 16.39 -5.10
C ARG A 138 -13.01 14.89 -5.40
N ALA A 139 -13.60 14.47 -6.52
CA ALA A 139 -13.57 13.10 -6.98
C ALA A 139 -13.36 13.06 -8.49
N THR A 140 -12.36 12.32 -8.95
CA THR A 140 -11.99 12.26 -10.37
C THR A 140 -11.54 10.85 -10.74
N ARG A 141 -11.92 10.40 -11.93
CA ARG A 141 -11.39 9.16 -12.52
C ARG A 141 -10.07 9.47 -13.19
N LEU A 142 -8.98 8.97 -12.62
CA LEU A 142 -7.65 9.07 -13.23
C LEU A 142 -7.31 7.78 -13.96
N GLU A 143 -6.58 7.88 -15.06
CA GLU A 143 -5.99 6.70 -15.71
C GLU A 143 -4.65 6.39 -15.03
N PRO A 144 -4.37 5.11 -14.72
CA PRO A 144 -3.09 4.73 -14.13
C PRO A 144 -1.94 5.01 -15.10
N VAL A 145 -0.82 5.50 -14.60
CA VAL A 145 0.41 5.73 -15.36
C VAL A 145 1.10 4.43 -15.73
N THR A 146 0.83 3.36 -15.00
CA THR A 146 1.29 2.00 -15.29
C THR A 146 0.44 1.01 -14.52
N ILE A 147 0.18 -0.14 -15.13
CA ILE A 147 -0.49 -1.29 -14.51
C ILE A 147 0.49 -2.46 -14.47
N LEU A 148 0.68 -3.02 -13.29
CA LEU A 148 1.57 -4.13 -13.01
C LEU A 148 0.73 -5.39 -12.90
N LYS A 149 0.97 -6.39 -13.75
CA LYS A 149 0.21 -7.65 -13.77
C LYS A 149 1.13 -8.85 -13.73
N LEU A 150 0.67 -9.94 -13.13
CA LEU A 150 1.46 -11.15 -12.98
C LEU A 150 1.70 -11.91 -14.31
N GLY A 151 0.79 -11.77 -15.28
CA GLY A 151 0.95 -12.35 -16.62
C GLY A 151 0.75 -13.86 -16.73
N ILE A 152 0.20 -14.50 -15.70
CA ILE A 152 -0.10 -15.94 -15.69
C ILE A 152 -1.61 -16.21 -15.85
N GLN A 153 -1.97 -17.42 -16.30
CA GLN A 153 -3.37 -17.83 -16.52
C GLN A 153 -4.23 -17.78 -15.25
N LYS A 154 -3.66 -18.06 -14.07
CA LYS A 154 -4.37 -18.00 -12.78
C LYS A 154 -4.11 -16.66 -12.10
N SER A 155 -5.16 -15.87 -11.92
CA SER A 155 -5.05 -14.59 -11.23
C SER A 155 -5.30 -14.76 -9.73
N TYR A 156 -4.46 -14.12 -8.92
CA TYR A 156 -4.56 -14.06 -7.46
C TYR A 156 -4.67 -12.60 -7.05
N GLN A 157 -5.37 -12.31 -5.96
CA GLN A 157 -5.49 -10.94 -5.47
C GLN A 157 -4.14 -10.45 -4.93
N VAL A 158 -3.83 -9.16 -5.07
CA VAL A 158 -2.64 -8.57 -4.45
C VAL A 158 -2.98 -8.23 -3.00
N SER A 159 -2.36 -8.89 -2.04
CA SER A 159 -2.62 -8.66 -0.61
C SER A 159 -1.73 -7.59 0.00
N LYS A 160 -0.49 -7.45 -0.49
CA LYS A 160 0.49 -6.46 -0.02
C LYS A 160 1.34 -5.93 -1.16
N ILE A 161 1.78 -4.69 -1.03
CA ILE A 161 2.75 -4.06 -1.92
C ILE A 161 3.95 -3.52 -1.12
N SER A 162 5.09 -3.42 -1.78
CA SER A 162 6.23 -2.70 -1.23
C SER A 162 6.96 -1.96 -2.35
N TRP A 163 7.19 -0.66 -2.19
CA TRP A 163 7.98 0.16 -3.09
C TRP A 163 9.42 0.18 -2.62
N SER A 164 10.36 -0.01 -3.55
CA SER A 164 11.78 0.10 -3.25
C SER A 164 12.11 1.43 -2.60
N LYS A 165 12.74 1.35 -1.43
CA LYS A 165 13.07 2.50 -0.57
C LYS A 165 14.40 3.15 -0.93
N THR A 166 15.24 2.49 -1.72
CA THR A 166 16.48 3.04 -2.26
C THR A 166 16.24 3.73 -3.60
N LYS A 167 16.86 4.90 -3.82
CA LYS A 167 16.84 5.56 -5.12
C LYS A 167 17.44 4.63 -6.19
N PRO A 168 16.85 4.54 -7.40
CA PRO A 168 15.85 5.44 -7.97
C PRO A 168 14.38 5.03 -7.75
N HIS A 169 14.05 4.20 -6.76
CA HIS A 169 12.69 3.73 -6.47
C HIS A 169 12.03 3.00 -7.66
N ARG A 170 12.82 2.19 -8.38
CA ARG A 170 12.39 1.56 -9.64
C ARG A 170 11.63 0.25 -9.46
N PHE A 171 11.78 -0.42 -8.31
CA PHE A 171 11.11 -1.69 -8.06
C PHE A 171 9.85 -1.52 -7.22
N ILE A 172 8.83 -2.29 -7.59
CA ILE A 172 7.64 -2.54 -6.77
C ILE A 172 7.52 -4.05 -6.61
N ALA A 173 7.34 -4.51 -5.38
CA ALA A 173 7.04 -5.89 -5.05
C ALA A 173 5.54 -6.00 -4.79
N ALA A 174 4.93 -7.06 -5.30
CA ALA A 174 3.54 -7.41 -5.05
C ALA A 174 3.48 -8.80 -4.42
N GLY A 175 2.87 -8.90 -3.24
CA GLY A 175 2.56 -10.13 -2.54
C GLY A 175 1.12 -10.55 -2.83
N PHE A 176 0.91 -11.84 -3.06
CA PHE A 176 -0.37 -12.38 -3.48
C PHE A 176 -1.01 -13.29 -2.44
N THR A 177 -2.31 -13.54 -2.59
CA THR A 177 -3.08 -14.41 -1.67
C THR A 177 -2.68 -15.88 -1.68
N ASN A 178 -1.90 -16.33 -2.66
CA ASN A 178 -1.36 -17.68 -2.74
C ASN A 178 0.09 -17.82 -2.26
N GLY A 179 0.67 -16.77 -1.67
CA GLY A 179 2.05 -16.80 -1.18
C GLY A 179 3.11 -16.51 -2.22
N LEU A 180 2.72 -16.15 -3.44
CA LEU A 180 3.64 -15.65 -4.46
C LEU A 180 4.08 -14.22 -4.15
N VAL A 181 5.33 -13.91 -4.47
CA VAL A 181 5.84 -12.54 -4.57
C VAL A 181 6.36 -12.30 -5.98
N ALA A 182 5.94 -11.19 -6.59
CA ALA A 182 6.39 -10.75 -7.90
C ALA A 182 7.07 -9.39 -7.80
N ILE A 183 8.24 -9.25 -8.44
CA ILE A 183 9.02 -8.02 -8.48
C ILE A 183 8.91 -7.41 -9.87
N LEU A 184 8.48 -6.16 -9.90
CA LEU A 184 8.24 -5.38 -11.11
C LEU A 184 9.26 -4.26 -11.19
N ASN A 185 9.71 -3.94 -12.40
CA ASN A 185 10.64 -2.86 -12.67
C ASN A 185 9.96 -1.78 -13.51
N LEU A 186 9.73 -0.61 -12.91
CA LEU A 186 9.08 0.54 -13.55
C LEU A 186 9.89 1.11 -14.71
N THR A 187 11.22 0.99 -14.67
CA THR A 187 12.11 1.52 -15.71
C THR A 187 12.47 0.47 -16.76
N THR A 188 11.75 -0.65 -16.83
CA THR A 188 12.04 -1.70 -17.81
C THR A 188 11.84 -1.18 -19.24
N SER A 189 12.85 -1.37 -20.09
CA SER A 189 12.79 -1.13 -21.53
C SER A 189 12.54 -2.42 -22.33
N SER A 190 12.42 -3.56 -21.64
CA SER A 190 12.19 -4.85 -22.29
C SER A 190 10.80 -4.92 -22.90
N THR A 191 10.73 -5.09 -24.21
CA THR A 191 9.47 -5.27 -24.96
C THR A 191 8.74 -6.55 -24.59
N LEU A 192 9.43 -7.54 -24.01
CA LEU A 192 8.82 -8.78 -23.50
C LEU A 192 8.07 -8.56 -22.19
N LEU A 193 8.52 -7.60 -21.38
CA LEU A 193 7.93 -7.29 -20.08
C LEU A 193 7.00 -6.09 -20.11
N LYS A 194 7.07 -5.26 -21.14
CA LYS A 194 6.28 -4.04 -21.26
C LYS A 194 5.40 -4.08 -22.52
N SER A 195 4.09 -4.07 -22.31
CA SER A 195 3.09 -3.97 -23.37
C SER A 195 2.19 -2.77 -23.12
N GLY A 196 2.43 -1.70 -23.87
CA GLY A 196 1.78 -0.40 -23.66
C GLY A 196 2.00 0.11 -22.23
N ASN A 197 0.90 0.24 -21.49
CA ASN A 197 0.90 0.69 -20.10
C ASN A 197 1.03 -0.45 -19.07
N THR A 198 1.10 -1.70 -19.53
CA THR A 198 1.19 -2.87 -18.65
C THR A 198 2.63 -3.35 -18.53
N ILE A 199 3.09 -3.61 -17.31
CA ILE A 199 4.39 -4.21 -17.01
C ILE A 199 4.19 -5.57 -16.33
N LEU A 200 4.95 -6.55 -16.80
CA LEU A 200 5.06 -7.89 -16.24
C LEU A 200 6.27 -7.98 -15.31
N PRO A 201 6.23 -8.85 -14.29
CA PRO A 201 7.35 -9.02 -13.38
C PRO A 201 8.57 -9.58 -14.10
N PHE A 202 9.75 -9.08 -13.74
CA PHE A 202 11.01 -9.67 -14.20
C PHE A 202 11.47 -10.83 -13.31
N LYS A 203 10.88 -10.95 -12.11
CA LYS A 203 11.16 -12.00 -11.14
C LYS A 203 9.91 -12.33 -10.36
N SER A 204 9.64 -13.61 -10.18
CA SER A 204 8.59 -14.11 -9.29
C SER A 204 9.08 -15.37 -8.59
N PHE A 205 8.68 -15.54 -7.33
CA PHE A 205 9.04 -16.70 -6.52
C PHE A 205 7.98 -16.92 -5.45
N HIS A 206 7.89 -18.14 -4.91
CA HIS A 206 6.93 -18.50 -3.87
C HIS A 206 7.66 -18.56 -2.52
N PRO A 207 7.75 -17.44 -1.77
CA PRO A 207 8.34 -17.47 -0.44
C PRO A 207 7.52 -18.31 0.57
N HIS A 208 6.21 -18.40 0.36
CA HIS A 208 5.24 -18.98 1.29
C HIS A 208 4.15 -19.76 0.55
N LEU A 209 3.37 -20.58 1.26
CA LEU A 209 2.30 -21.40 0.67
C LEU A 209 0.89 -20.83 0.95
N ALA A 210 0.78 -19.80 1.79
CA ALA A 210 -0.44 -19.05 2.04
C ALA A 210 -0.26 -17.53 1.80
N ILE A 211 -1.32 -16.77 2.03
CA ILE A 211 -1.39 -15.32 1.78
C ILE A 211 -0.19 -14.56 2.36
N ILE A 212 0.41 -13.72 1.52
CA ILE A 212 1.41 -12.73 1.95
C ILE A 212 0.70 -11.67 2.78
N THR A 213 1.00 -11.63 4.07
CA THR A 213 0.43 -10.67 5.02
C THR A 213 1.36 -9.50 5.28
N ALA A 214 2.65 -9.64 5.00
CA ALA A 214 3.63 -8.58 5.16
C ALA A 214 4.66 -8.60 4.03
N LEU A 215 5.06 -7.42 3.56
CA LEU A 215 6.02 -7.28 2.46
C LEU A 215 6.78 -5.96 2.62
N SER A 216 8.11 -6.01 2.68
CA SER A 216 8.89 -4.78 2.84
C SER A 216 10.28 -4.88 2.21
N PHE A 217 10.59 -3.94 1.32
CA PHE A 217 11.95 -3.72 0.82
C PHE A 217 12.86 -3.17 1.91
N CYS A 218 14.10 -3.64 1.92
CA CYS A 218 15.12 -3.08 2.79
C CYS A 218 15.43 -1.62 2.40
N PRO A 219 15.45 -0.66 3.36
CA PRO A 219 15.75 0.74 3.10
C PRO A 219 17.19 0.99 2.67
N LEU A 220 18.10 0.07 2.98
CA LEU A 220 19.52 0.18 2.68
C LEU A 220 19.90 -0.46 1.33
N ASN A 221 19.08 -1.39 0.81
CA ASN A 221 19.39 -2.13 -0.40
C ASN A 221 18.12 -2.66 -1.09
N GLU A 222 17.85 -2.24 -2.33
CA GLU A 222 16.69 -2.67 -3.15
C GLU A 222 16.63 -4.16 -3.46
N TYR A 223 17.72 -4.92 -3.28
CA TYR A 223 17.75 -6.37 -3.54
C TYR A 223 17.40 -7.21 -2.31
N TYR A 224 17.21 -6.62 -1.13
CA TYR A 224 16.76 -7.36 0.04
C TYR A 224 15.28 -7.07 0.34
N ILE A 225 14.54 -8.14 0.62
CA ILE A 225 13.11 -8.06 0.93
C ILE A 225 12.76 -8.99 2.08
N ALA A 226 11.89 -8.50 2.96
CA ALA A 226 11.28 -9.29 4.02
C ALA A 226 9.85 -9.63 3.62
N THR A 227 9.44 -10.88 3.85
CA THR A 227 8.09 -11.37 3.56
C THR A 227 7.50 -12.04 4.79
N GLY A 228 6.26 -11.72 5.13
CA GLY A 228 5.48 -12.37 6.18
C GLY A 228 4.26 -13.08 5.61
N CYS A 229 3.86 -14.16 6.28
CA CYS A 229 2.75 -15.00 5.87
C CYS A 229 1.81 -15.32 7.03
N ALA A 230 0.54 -15.57 6.70
CA ALA A 230 -0.44 -16.14 7.63
C ALA A 230 -0.05 -17.54 8.16
N GLU A 231 0.91 -18.23 7.56
CA GLU A 231 1.48 -19.49 8.07
C GLU A 231 2.47 -19.30 9.24
N LYS A 232 2.46 -18.13 9.86
CA LYS A 232 3.29 -17.78 11.02
C LYS A 232 4.78 -17.72 10.75
N SER A 233 5.16 -17.42 9.51
CA SER A 233 6.55 -17.35 9.08
C SER A 233 6.87 -15.98 8.47
N SER A 234 8.03 -15.45 8.84
CA SER A 234 8.67 -14.29 8.22
C SER A 234 10.00 -14.74 7.64
N LYS A 235 10.29 -14.38 6.39
CA LYS A 235 11.51 -14.80 5.68
C LYS A 235 12.22 -13.60 5.06
N PHE A 236 13.53 -13.72 4.98
CA PHE A 236 14.41 -12.72 4.37
C PHE A 236 15.00 -13.26 3.07
N TRP A 237 14.96 -12.45 2.02
CA TRP A 237 15.32 -12.87 0.68
C TRP A 237 16.29 -11.89 0.04
N ASN A 238 17.18 -12.43 -0.79
CA ASN A 238 17.98 -11.68 -1.72
C ASN A 238 17.39 -11.88 -3.12
N LEU A 239 17.10 -10.79 -3.82
CA LEU A 239 16.51 -10.84 -5.14
C LEU A 239 17.50 -11.31 -6.21
N HIS A 240 18.81 -11.31 -5.98
CA HIS A 240 19.75 -11.93 -6.90
C HIS A 240 19.55 -13.45 -6.96
N ASP A 241 19.36 -14.09 -5.81
CA ASP A 241 19.11 -15.52 -5.69
C ASP A 241 17.96 -15.80 -4.73
N THR A 242 16.81 -16.16 -5.30
CA THR A 242 15.58 -16.46 -4.56
C THR A 242 15.38 -17.96 -4.35
N THR A 243 16.40 -18.79 -4.58
CA THR A 243 16.32 -20.25 -4.40
C THR A 243 16.37 -20.67 -2.93
N TYR A 244 17.01 -19.87 -2.08
CA TYR A 244 17.05 -20.05 -0.63
C TYR A 244 16.76 -18.73 0.09
N ASN A 245 16.19 -18.83 1.28
CA ASN A 245 16.02 -17.68 2.18
C ASN A 245 17.26 -17.52 3.07
N HIS A 246 17.67 -16.28 3.33
CA HIS A 246 18.80 -15.97 4.21
C HIS A 246 18.45 -16.08 5.69
N GLY A 247 17.16 -16.04 6.02
CA GLY A 247 16.67 -16.19 7.38
C GLY A 247 15.19 -16.52 7.38
N GLU A 248 14.77 -17.23 8.42
CA GLU A 248 13.37 -17.53 8.71
C GLU A 248 13.10 -17.33 10.19
N PHE A 249 11.97 -16.72 10.48
CA PHE A 249 11.47 -16.52 11.83
C PHE A 249 10.03 -16.99 11.88
N THR A 250 9.76 -18.02 12.68
CA THR A 250 8.42 -18.62 12.78
C THR A 250 7.83 -18.38 14.17
N ARG A 251 6.93 -17.40 14.31
CA ARG A 251 6.25 -17.11 15.58
C ARG A 251 4.99 -16.28 15.32
N GLY A 252 3.84 -16.75 15.81
CA GLY A 252 2.57 -15.99 15.75
C GLY A 252 2.11 -15.71 14.31
N LEU A 253 0.87 -15.25 14.11
CA LEU A 253 0.44 -14.82 12.77
C LEU A 253 1.13 -13.51 12.44
N VAL A 254 1.91 -13.46 11.36
CA VAL A 254 2.62 -12.24 10.98
C VAL A 254 1.62 -11.29 10.33
N THR A 255 1.46 -10.09 10.87
CA THR A 255 0.52 -9.09 10.35
C THR A 255 1.22 -8.01 9.54
N ASP A 256 2.47 -7.68 9.88
CA ASP A 256 3.27 -6.70 9.16
C ASP A 256 4.78 -6.89 9.42
N VAL A 257 5.62 -6.31 8.57
CA VAL A 257 7.07 -6.35 8.67
C VAL A 257 7.66 -4.98 8.30
N ALA A 258 8.51 -4.45 9.16
CA ALA A 258 9.18 -3.17 8.96
C ALA A 258 10.68 -3.30 9.19
N TRP A 259 11.48 -2.70 8.31
CA TRP A 259 12.92 -2.64 8.50
C TRP A 259 13.31 -1.49 9.42
N LEU A 260 14.35 -1.70 10.23
CA LEU A 260 14.98 -0.62 10.96
C LEU A 260 15.75 0.29 9.98
N PRO A 261 15.59 1.62 10.05
CA PRO A 261 16.18 2.53 9.03
C PRO A 261 17.70 2.45 8.90
N HIS A 262 18.40 2.15 10.00
CA HIS A 262 19.87 2.18 10.07
C HIS A 262 20.52 0.81 10.25
N TRP A 263 19.72 -0.24 10.40
CA TRP A 263 20.19 -1.59 10.69
C TRP A 263 19.55 -2.55 9.70
N MET A 264 20.32 -3.51 9.18
CA MET A 264 19.77 -4.61 8.37
C MET A 264 19.05 -5.63 9.25
N ALA A 265 18.03 -5.17 9.97
CA ALA A 265 17.16 -5.97 10.82
C ALA A 265 15.71 -5.55 10.56
N ALA A 266 14.79 -6.51 10.63
CA ALA A 266 13.37 -6.24 10.52
C ALA A 266 12.63 -6.60 11.81
N LEU A 267 11.61 -5.80 12.11
CA LEU A 267 10.62 -6.00 13.13
C LEU A 267 9.42 -6.69 12.50
N ASN A 268 8.92 -7.74 13.14
CA ASN A 268 7.70 -8.42 12.74
C ASN A 268 6.59 -8.06 13.73
N SER A 269 5.44 -7.60 13.23
CA SER A 269 4.22 -7.49 14.01
C SER A 269 3.52 -8.85 14.02
N LEU A 270 3.18 -9.34 15.21
CA LEU A 270 2.62 -10.67 15.41
C LEU A 270 1.30 -10.55 16.13
N ASP A 271 0.27 -11.21 15.61
CA ASP A 271 -0.97 -11.40 16.36
C ASP A 271 -0.80 -12.55 17.36
N VAL A 272 -1.14 -12.26 18.62
CA VAL A 272 -1.20 -13.24 19.71
C VAL A 272 -2.67 -13.56 19.95
N THR A 273 -3.28 -14.31 19.04
CA THR A 273 -4.54 -14.97 19.38
C THR A 273 -4.23 -16.04 20.42
N THR A 274 -4.30 -15.72 21.71
CA THR A 274 -4.50 -16.73 22.75
C THR A 274 -5.85 -17.37 22.43
N ARG A 275 -5.86 -18.64 22.02
CA ARG A 275 -7.10 -19.42 22.10
C ARG A 275 -7.53 -19.36 23.55
N VAL A 276 -8.58 -18.60 23.85
CA VAL A 276 -9.33 -18.78 25.09
C VAL A 276 -9.99 -20.14 24.92
N GLU A 277 -9.39 -21.18 25.51
CA GLU A 277 -10.09 -22.45 25.63
C GLU A 277 -11.38 -22.19 26.39
N PRO A 278 -12.53 -22.69 25.93
CA PRO A 278 -13.77 -22.54 26.68
C PRO A 278 -13.58 -23.16 28.07
N PRO A 279 -14.08 -22.53 29.15
CA PRO A 279 -14.02 -23.14 30.47
C PRO A 279 -14.74 -24.49 30.42
N LEU A 280 -14.07 -25.51 30.97
CA LEU A 280 -14.56 -26.89 31.13
C LEU A 280 -15.90 -26.95 31.88
#